data_AF-A0A0N0LHL5-F1
#
_entry.id   AF-A0A0N0LHL5-F1
#
_cell.length_a   1.000
_cell.length_b   1.000
_cell.length_c   1.000
_cell.angle_alpha   90.00
_cell.angle_beta   90.00
_cell.angle_gamma   90.00
#
_symmetry.space_group_name_H-M   'P 1'
#
loop_
_entity.id
_entity.type
_entity.pdbx_description
1 polymer ?
#
loop_
_entity_poly.entity_id
_entity_poly.type
_entity_poly.pdbx_seq_one_letter_code
_entity_poly.pdbx_strand_id
1 'polypeptide(L)'
;MNLFHTKKTFTGKYLKNLTLYVFAAIIGGVLMGHYFPELSMKLGVVSQYFFMVLETLILPIIFMAIIYGICHLAEIKNADRIIWQTGLYFILTTSAAIILGFIFGFAVKPGADTGIDISKINTALPKTFEINDNSLASVIYLNRHAIFLVASIIIGVTLNLSKGRERFLKGLDYGLGAFYTVIKYLYMILPFIIFCNIAFGISVYGINTLLPLSKVVATVYLADIVFIFGVLGFVSYIFKFNLWKFLLNIKEEIILVITTSSSKTAFPIIFEKMESEGYSRKILRFIIPLGYNFNLAGACIYLSVACCFLIQFYNISLSINDYIWLFIIISITSKTASGVPGSGFLALIFTLNRFGKIPLTDIALLYSVDRFMNEARSVTNFIGIAVAGAVISKLNQHQKS
;
A
#
# COMPACT_ATOMS: atom_id res chain seq x y z
N MET A 1 22.08 22.15 -25.69
CA MET A 1 23.27 21.67 -24.95
C MET A 1 22.82 20.48 -24.10
N ASN A 2 23.24 19.27 -24.51
CA ASN A 2 22.79 17.99 -23.96
C ASN A 2 23.10 17.85 -22.46
N LEU A 3 22.08 17.76 -21.61
CA LEU A 3 22.20 17.56 -20.16
C LEU A 3 21.79 16.16 -19.68
N PHE A 4 21.45 15.24 -20.59
CA PHE A 4 21.19 13.83 -20.27
C PHE A 4 22.41 12.94 -20.53
N HIS A 5 23.57 13.35 -20.05
CA HIS A 5 24.62 12.38 -19.76
C HIS A 5 24.26 11.71 -18.43
N THR A 6 23.50 10.62 -18.48
CA THR A 6 23.41 9.66 -17.38
C THR A 6 24.79 9.05 -17.17
N LYS A 7 25.67 9.74 -16.44
CA LYS A 7 26.85 9.10 -15.86
C LYS A 7 26.34 7.90 -15.07
N LYS A 8 26.73 6.70 -15.51
CA LYS A 8 26.49 5.43 -14.79
C LYS A 8 27.17 5.57 -13.42
N THR A 9 26.44 6.09 -12.45
CA THR A 9 26.85 6.14 -11.04
C THR A 9 26.98 4.70 -10.54
N PHE A 10 27.88 4.46 -9.59
CA PHE A 10 28.06 3.18 -8.90
C PHE A 10 26.72 2.55 -8.47
N THR A 11 25.78 3.40 -8.06
CA THR A 11 24.39 3.07 -7.72
C THR A 11 23.62 2.41 -8.87
N GLY A 12 23.85 2.79 -10.12
CA GLY A 12 23.18 2.18 -11.27
C GLY A 12 23.60 0.72 -11.53
N LYS A 13 24.81 0.32 -11.14
CA LYS A 13 25.28 -1.08 -11.25
C LYS A 13 24.81 -1.93 -10.08
N TYR A 14 24.77 -1.35 -8.88
CA TYR A 14 24.22 -1.99 -7.67
C TYR A 14 22.70 -2.17 -7.77
N LEU A 15 21.96 -1.14 -8.21
CA LEU A 15 20.52 -1.20 -8.45
C LEU A 15 20.16 -2.23 -9.53
N LYS A 16 21.01 -2.39 -10.56
CA LYS A 16 20.81 -3.41 -11.62
C LYS A 16 20.86 -4.85 -11.10
N ASN A 17 21.59 -5.11 -10.01
CA ASN A 17 21.67 -6.41 -9.35
C ASN A 17 20.88 -6.45 -8.04
N LEU A 18 20.08 -5.42 -7.74
CA LEU A 18 19.33 -5.29 -6.48
C LEU A 18 18.43 -6.49 -6.27
N THR A 19 17.77 -6.97 -7.31
CA THR A 19 16.97 -8.20 -7.28
C THR A 19 17.75 -9.38 -6.69
N LEU A 20 19.00 -9.59 -7.13
CA LEU A 20 19.83 -10.70 -6.65
C LEU A 20 20.22 -10.52 -5.17
N TYR A 21 20.57 -9.30 -4.76
CA TYR A 21 20.86 -8.99 -3.35
C TYR A 21 19.65 -9.17 -2.45
N VAL A 22 18.46 -8.78 -2.92
CA VAL A 22 17.21 -8.97 -2.19
C VAL A 22 16.89 -10.45 -2.04
N PHE A 23 17.01 -11.25 -3.10
CA PHE A 23 16.80 -12.70 -3.01
C PHE A 23 17.77 -13.37 -2.03
N ALA A 24 19.07 -13.02 -2.10
CA ALA A 24 20.06 -13.54 -1.16
C ALA A 24 19.74 -13.13 0.30
N ALA A 25 19.29 -11.89 0.51
CA ALA A 25 18.90 -11.40 1.82
C ALA A 25 17.64 -12.08 2.37
N ILE A 26 16.64 -12.40 1.54
CA ILE A 26 15.46 -13.15 1.95
C ILE A 26 15.85 -14.56 2.40
N ILE A 27 16.63 -15.29 1.58
CA ILE A 27 17.09 -16.65 1.92
C ILE A 27 17.91 -16.63 3.22
N GLY A 28 18.87 -15.69 3.32
CA GLY A 28 19.66 -15.51 4.53
C GLY A 28 18.79 -15.19 5.75
N GLY A 29 17.78 -14.33 5.59
CA GLY A 29 16.88 -13.94 6.67
C GLY A 29 16.04 -15.11 7.16
N VAL A 30 15.51 -15.95 6.26
CA VAL A 30 14.75 -17.16 6.63
C VAL A 30 15.63 -18.13 7.44
N LEU A 31 16.84 -18.41 6.95
CA LEU A 31 17.80 -19.28 7.64
C LEU A 31 18.17 -18.72 9.02
N MET A 32 18.43 -17.42 9.11
CA MET A 32 18.76 -16.73 10.35
C MET A 32 17.62 -16.80 11.36
N GLY A 33 16.39 -16.51 10.92
CA GLY A 33 15.20 -16.55 11.76
C GLY A 33 14.87 -17.95 12.30
N HIS A 34 15.15 -18.99 11.51
CA HIS A 34 14.88 -20.37 11.89
C HIS A 34 15.96 -20.95 12.83
N TYR A 35 17.24 -20.80 12.49
CA TYR A 35 18.34 -21.39 13.26
C TYR A 35 18.80 -20.54 14.44
N PHE A 36 18.61 -19.21 14.39
CA PHE A 36 19.07 -18.27 15.41
C PHE A 36 17.94 -17.29 15.85
N PRO A 37 16.85 -17.78 16.45
CA PRO A 37 15.67 -16.96 16.77
C PRO A 37 15.97 -15.85 17.78
N GLU A 38 16.82 -16.09 18.80
CA GLU A 38 17.15 -15.07 19.81
C GLU A 38 17.85 -13.84 19.22
N LEU A 39 18.80 -14.06 18.30
CA LEU A 39 19.50 -12.97 17.61
C LEU A 39 18.57 -12.28 16.61
N SER A 40 17.73 -13.04 15.93
CA SER A 40 16.75 -12.53 14.97
C SER A 40 15.70 -11.61 15.61
N MET A 41 15.29 -11.88 16.85
CA MET A 41 14.43 -10.97 17.61
C MET A 41 15.06 -9.58 17.79
N LYS A 42 16.38 -9.51 18.04
CA LYS A 42 17.11 -8.24 18.20
C LYS A 42 17.26 -7.49 16.86
N LEU A 43 17.35 -8.21 15.74
CA LEU A 43 17.43 -7.60 14.41
C LEU A 43 16.15 -6.83 14.03
N GLY A 44 15.01 -7.15 14.65
CA GLY A 44 13.75 -6.44 14.43
C GLY A 44 13.84 -4.93 14.66
N VAL A 45 14.61 -4.51 15.67
CA VAL A 45 14.83 -3.11 16.02
C VAL A 45 15.45 -2.33 14.85
N VAL A 46 16.42 -2.93 14.15
CA VAL A 46 17.09 -2.31 12.99
C VAL A 46 16.09 -2.05 11.86
N SER A 47 15.27 -3.05 11.53
CA SER A 47 14.25 -2.88 10.50
C SER A 47 13.17 -1.87 10.88
N GLN A 48 12.75 -1.84 12.15
CA GLN A 48 11.74 -0.88 12.65
C GLN A 48 12.22 0.56 12.52
N TYR A 49 13.43 0.88 12.98
CA TYR A 49 13.97 2.24 12.85
C TYR A 49 14.17 2.67 11.39
N PHE A 50 14.62 1.76 10.53
CA PHE A 50 14.74 2.06 9.10
C PHE A 50 13.39 2.45 8.49
N PHE A 51 12.33 1.67 8.76
CA PHE A 51 11.01 1.98 8.24
C PHE A 51 10.43 3.26 8.82
N MET A 52 10.69 3.57 10.10
CA MET A 52 10.30 4.84 10.71
C MET A 52 10.96 6.04 10.01
N VAL A 53 12.26 5.95 9.70
CA VAL A 53 12.97 7.00 8.94
C VAL A 53 12.41 7.11 7.53
N LEU A 54 12.21 5.99 6.85
CA LEU A 54 11.68 5.96 5.48
C LEU A 54 10.27 6.57 5.40
N GLU A 55 9.39 6.23 6.34
CA GLU A 55 8.03 6.77 6.44
C GLU A 55 8.03 8.29 6.70
N THR A 56 8.93 8.76 7.57
CA THR A 56 9.11 10.19 7.86
C THR A 56 9.54 10.97 6.62
N LEU A 57 10.35 10.36 5.74
CA LEU A 57 10.77 10.98 4.48
C LEU A 57 9.68 10.97 3.41
N ILE A 58 8.84 9.93 3.37
CA ILE A 58 7.77 9.80 2.37
C ILE A 58 6.70 10.87 2.54
N LEU A 59 6.37 11.27 3.78
CA LEU A 59 5.28 12.22 4.03
C LEU A 59 5.53 13.61 3.39
N PRO A 60 6.68 14.29 3.59
CA PRO A 60 7.02 15.52 2.86
C PRO A 60 7.02 15.37 1.34
N ILE A 61 7.46 14.21 0.83
CA ILE A 61 7.51 13.96 -0.62
C ILE A 61 6.10 13.89 -1.19
N ILE A 62 5.19 13.15 -0.54
CA ILE A 62 3.79 13.08 -0.94
C ILE A 62 3.18 14.49 -0.93
N PHE A 63 3.40 15.25 0.14
CA PHE A 63 2.92 16.63 0.28
C PHE A 63 3.38 17.51 -0.90
N MET A 64 4.69 17.55 -1.16
CA MET A 64 5.26 18.33 -2.27
C MET A 64 4.78 17.82 -3.64
N ALA A 65 4.69 16.50 -3.83
CA ALA A 65 4.24 15.90 -5.09
C ALA A 65 2.78 16.24 -5.40
N ILE A 66 1.89 16.25 -4.39
CA ILE A 66 0.49 16.65 -4.56
C ILE A 66 0.38 18.12 -4.91
N ILE A 67 1.08 19.01 -4.20
CA ILE A 67 1.07 20.45 -4.53
C ILE A 67 1.53 20.64 -5.97
N TYR A 68 2.64 20.01 -6.36
CA TYR A 68 3.16 20.07 -7.71
C TYR A 68 2.15 19.53 -8.73
N GLY A 69 1.53 18.39 -8.44
CA GLY A 69 0.53 17.73 -9.28
C GLY A 69 -0.70 18.59 -9.50
N ILE A 70 -1.28 19.17 -8.45
CA ILE A 70 -2.43 20.08 -8.52
C ILE A 70 -2.08 21.34 -9.31
N CYS A 71 -0.90 21.91 -9.10
CA CYS A 71 -0.46 23.09 -9.84
C CYS A 71 -0.39 22.81 -11.34
N HIS A 72 0.22 21.68 -11.73
CA HIS A 72 0.35 21.31 -13.14
C HIS A 72 -0.95 20.81 -13.76
N LEU A 73 -1.83 20.20 -12.97
CA LEU A 73 -3.12 19.73 -13.44
C LEU A 73 -3.97 20.88 -13.98
N ALA A 74 -3.91 22.06 -13.34
CA ALA A 74 -4.62 23.25 -13.81
C ALA A 74 -4.16 23.76 -15.19
N GLU A 75 -2.97 23.38 -15.65
CA GLU A 75 -2.47 23.71 -17.00
C GLU A 75 -2.95 22.73 -18.07
N ILE A 76 -3.45 21.56 -17.65
CA ILE A 76 -3.87 20.51 -18.58
C ILE A 76 -5.27 20.86 -19.09
N LYS A 77 -5.43 20.96 -20.41
CA LYS A 77 -6.77 21.00 -21.03
C LYS A 77 -7.57 19.78 -20.55
N ASN A 78 -8.77 20.00 -20.03
CA ASN A 78 -9.67 18.97 -19.46
C ASN A 78 -9.22 18.40 -18.10
N ALA A 79 -8.63 19.23 -17.23
CA ALA A 79 -8.26 18.87 -15.86
C ALA A 79 -9.41 18.26 -15.03
N ASP A 80 -10.60 18.83 -15.15
CA ASP A 80 -11.87 18.36 -14.56
C ASP A 80 -12.19 16.92 -14.97
N ARG A 81 -12.02 16.60 -16.25
CA ARG A 81 -12.20 15.24 -16.76
C ARG A 81 -11.19 14.25 -16.16
N ILE A 82 -9.93 14.64 -16.03
CA ILE A 82 -8.89 13.78 -15.43
C ILE A 82 -9.24 13.47 -13.97
N ILE A 83 -9.69 14.48 -13.21
CA ILE A 83 -10.14 14.31 -11.82
C ILE A 83 -11.30 13.32 -11.79
N TRP A 84 -12.31 13.50 -12.65
CA TRP A 84 -13.47 12.62 -12.62
C TRP A 84 -13.17 11.19 -13.04
N GLN A 85 -12.38 11.01 -14.10
CA GLN A 85 -11.91 9.70 -14.54
C GLN A 85 -11.12 8.99 -13.44
N THR A 86 -10.25 9.72 -12.73
CA THR A 86 -9.45 9.18 -11.62
C THR A 86 -10.34 8.74 -10.46
N GLY A 87 -11.27 9.61 -10.04
CA GLY A 87 -12.21 9.30 -8.97
C GLY A 87 -13.10 8.10 -9.29
N LEU A 88 -13.69 8.07 -10.49
CA LEU A 88 -14.50 6.95 -10.94
C LEU A 88 -13.69 5.66 -11.00
N TYR A 89 -12.48 5.70 -11.56
CA TYR A 89 -11.59 4.55 -11.62
C TYR A 89 -11.32 4.00 -10.22
N PHE A 90 -10.95 4.85 -9.25
CA PHE A 90 -10.69 4.41 -7.87
C PHE A 90 -11.91 3.79 -7.19
N ILE A 91 -13.10 4.36 -7.38
CA ILE A 91 -14.34 3.81 -6.82
C ILE A 91 -14.61 2.43 -7.41
N LEU A 92 -14.48 2.27 -8.74
CA LEU A 92 -14.73 1.01 -9.42
C LEU A 92 -13.71 -0.07 -9.02
N THR A 93 -12.42 0.26 -8.99
CA THR A 93 -11.37 -0.71 -8.62
C THR A 93 -11.45 -1.14 -7.17
N THR A 94 -11.69 -0.20 -6.24
CA THR A 94 -11.85 -0.54 -4.82
C THR A 94 -13.14 -1.31 -4.57
N SER A 95 -14.24 -0.98 -5.26
CA SER A 95 -15.49 -1.75 -5.17
C SER A 95 -15.31 -3.18 -5.68
N ALA A 96 -14.65 -3.34 -6.83
CA ALA A 96 -14.33 -4.67 -7.37
C ALA A 96 -13.45 -5.48 -6.41
N ALA A 97 -12.49 -4.83 -5.76
CA ALA A 97 -11.62 -5.46 -4.76
C ALA A 97 -12.42 -5.96 -3.53
N ILE A 98 -13.37 -5.17 -3.01
CA ILE A 98 -14.23 -5.59 -1.89
C ILE A 98 -15.11 -6.78 -2.29
N ILE A 99 -15.76 -6.69 -3.46
CA ILE A 99 -16.61 -7.78 -3.97
C ILE A 99 -15.79 -9.06 -4.12
N LEU A 100 -14.60 -8.97 -4.70
CA LEU A 100 -13.71 -10.12 -4.87
C LEU A 100 -13.30 -10.70 -3.52
N GLY A 101 -12.98 -9.86 -2.54
CA GLY A 101 -12.67 -10.29 -1.18
C GLY A 101 -13.83 -11.04 -0.52
N PHE A 102 -15.08 -10.58 -0.70
CA PHE A 102 -16.25 -11.32 -0.24
C PHE A 102 -16.45 -12.64 -0.98
N ILE A 103 -16.30 -12.67 -2.31
CA ILE A 103 -16.41 -13.90 -3.10
C ILE A 103 -15.45 -14.96 -2.57
N PHE A 104 -14.17 -14.61 -2.38
CA PHE A 104 -13.18 -15.53 -1.82
C PHE A 104 -13.47 -15.90 -0.36
N GLY A 105 -13.91 -14.94 0.45
CA GLY A 105 -14.35 -15.19 1.83
C GLY A 105 -15.48 -16.21 1.93
N PHE A 106 -16.47 -16.15 1.04
CA PHE A 106 -17.58 -17.10 0.99
C PHE A 106 -17.22 -18.45 0.37
N ALA A 107 -16.38 -18.43 -0.68
CA ALA A 107 -16.01 -19.64 -1.40
C ALA A 107 -15.04 -20.52 -0.60
N VAL A 108 -14.00 -19.93 -0.01
CA VAL A 108 -12.95 -20.67 0.72
C VAL A 108 -13.36 -20.94 2.17
N LYS A 109 -14.20 -20.09 2.75
CA LYS A 109 -14.61 -20.11 4.16
C LYS A 109 -13.41 -20.18 5.12
N PRO A 110 -12.53 -19.17 5.12
CA PRO A 110 -11.27 -19.22 5.86
C PRO A 110 -11.43 -19.28 7.38
N GLY A 111 -12.57 -18.85 7.94
CA GLY A 111 -12.82 -18.86 9.39
C GLY A 111 -13.61 -20.07 9.89
N ALA A 112 -14.07 -20.96 9.00
CA ALA A 112 -14.74 -22.19 9.40
C ALA A 112 -13.73 -23.29 9.75
N ASP A 113 -14.06 -24.09 10.77
CA ASP A 113 -13.33 -25.31 11.17
C ASP A 113 -11.84 -25.09 11.47
N THR A 114 -11.50 -23.97 12.09
CA THR A 114 -10.10 -23.61 12.41
C THR A 114 -9.47 -24.51 13.48
N GLY A 115 -10.28 -25.27 14.22
CA GLY A 115 -9.82 -26.11 15.33
C GLY A 115 -9.33 -25.32 16.55
N ILE A 116 -9.58 -24.00 16.58
CA ILE A 116 -9.15 -23.10 17.66
C ILE A 116 -10.29 -22.98 18.67
N ASP A 117 -10.00 -23.31 19.93
CA ASP A 117 -10.94 -23.18 21.04
C ASP A 117 -10.97 -21.74 21.56
N ILE A 118 -12.07 -21.04 21.28
CA ILE A 118 -12.27 -19.62 21.62
C ILE A 118 -12.14 -19.39 23.14
N SER A 119 -12.47 -20.38 23.97
CA SER A 119 -12.46 -20.28 25.43
C SER A 119 -11.04 -20.22 26.04
N LYS A 120 -10.00 -20.55 25.26
CA LYS A 120 -8.59 -20.55 25.71
C LYS A 120 -7.79 -19.36 25.18
N ILE A 121 -8.42 -18.49 24.39
CA ILE A 121 -7.77 -17.32 23.81
C ILE A 121 -7.79 -16.20 24.86
N ASN A 122 -6.63 -15.93 25.46
CA ASN A 122 -6.45 -14.78 26.35
C ASN A 122 -5.72 -13.69 25.56
N THR A 123 -6.45 -12.71 25.04
CA THR A 123 -5.93 -11.75 24.05
C THR A 123 -6.12 -10.31 24.48
N ALA A 124 -5.15 -9.80 25.24
CA ALA A 124 -4.96 -8.36 25.35
C ALA A 124 -4.42 -7.85 24.00
N LEU A 125 -5.11 -6.88 23.39
CA LEU A 125 -4.52 -6.09 22.31
C LEU A 125 -3.25 -5.40 22.80
N PRO A 126 -2.21 -5.23 21.96
CA PRO A 126 -1.10 -4.35 22.32
C PRO A 126 -1.67 -2.96 22.66
N LYS A 127 -1.24 -2.37 23.79
CA LYS A 127 -1.71 -1.05 24.27
C LYS A 127 -1.66 0.06 23.20
N THR A 128 -0.80 -0.09 22.19
CA THR A 128 -0.69 0.79 21.01
C THR A 128 -1.99 0.89 20.19
N PHE A 129 -2.91 -0.08 20.31
CA PHE A 129 -4.19 -0.12 19.61
C PHE A 129 -5.41 0.09 20.52
N GLU A 130 -5.21 0.31 21.83
CA GLU A 130 -6.29 0.73 22.72
C GLU A 130 -6.67 2.19 22.42
N ILE A 131 -7.76 2.37 21.68
CA ILE A 131 -8.33 3.69 21.41
C ILE A 131 -9.13 4.12 22.64
N ASN A 132 -8.44 4.44 23.73
CA ASN A 132 -9.07 4.88 24.98
C ASN A 132 -9.38 6.39 25.02
N ASP A 133 -8.94 7.16 24.01
CA ASP A 133 -9.09 8.61 24.04
C ASP A 133 -9.70 9.15 22.74
N ASN A 134 -10.95 9.60 22.81
CA ASN A 134 -11.65 10.34 21.74
C ASN A 134 -11.20 11.81 21.66
N SER A 135 -10.03 12.15 22.22
CA SER A 135 -9.51 13.51 22.17
C SER A 135 -9.29 13.97 20.73
N LEU A 136 -9.53 15.26 20.47
CA LEU A 136 -9.27 15.88 19.16
C LEU A 136 -7.84 15.62 18.67
N ALA A 137 -6.88 15.49 19.60
CA ALA A 137 -5.49 15.15 19.32
C ALA A 137 -5.32 13.74 18.73
N SER A 138 -6.03 12.73 19.25
CA SER A 138 -5.97 11.36 18.73
C SER A 138 -6.60 11.27 17.33
N VAL A 139 -7.70 11.99 17.10
CA VAL A 139 -8.37 12.08 15.80
C VAL A 139 -7.48 12.75 14.75
N ILE A 140 -6.78 13.84 15.11
CA ILE A 140 -5.82 14.52 14.22
C ILE A 140 -4.62 13.62 13.93
N TYR A 141 -4.10 12.92 14.94
CA TYR A 141 -2.95 12.03 14.79
C TYR A 141 -3.26 10.83 13.87
N LEU A 142 -4.45 10.23 14.03
CA LEU A 142 -4.97 9.18 13.14
C LEU A 142 -5.10 9.67 11.69
N ASN A 143 -5.68 10.87 11.51
CA ASN A 143 -6.02 11.40 10.19
C ASN A 143 -4.91 12.26 9.57
N ARG A 144 -3.69 12.24 10.12
CA ARG A 144 -2.59 13.10 9.64
C ARG A 144 -2.37 13.02 8.14
N HIS A 145 -2.41 11.82 7.55
CA HIS A 145 -2.20 11.68 6.10
C HIS A 145 -3.30 12.36 5.28
N ALA A 146 -4.56 12.25 5.70
CA ALA A 146 -5.69 12.91 5.05
C ALA A 146 -5.63 14.44 5.23
N ILE A 147 -5.24 14.92 6.42
CA ILE A 147 -5.05 16.35 6.69
C ILE A 147 -3.95 16.93 5.81
N PHE A 148 -2.79 16.25 5.73
CA PHE A 148 -1.70 16.66 4.84
C PHE A 148 -2.13 16.66 3.37
N LEU A 149 -2.92 15.67 2.94
CA LEU A 149 -3.47 15.63 1.59
C LEU A 149 -4.39 16.83 1.30
N VAL A 150 -5.36 17.11 2.17
CA VAL A 150 -6.29 18.24 2.02
C VAL A 150 -5.51 19.56 2.01
N ALA A 151 -4.56 19.74 2.93
CA ALA A 151 -3.68 20.90 2.98
C ALA A 151 -2.88 21.05 1.68
N SER A 152 -2.31 19.96 1.15
CA SER A 152 -1.56 19.97 -0.11
C SER A 152 -2.43 20.40 -1.28
N ILE A 153 -3.69 19.95 -1.33
CA ILE A 153 -4.65 20.32 -2.39
C ILE A 153 -4.99 21.81 -2.29
N ILE A 154 -5.33 22.31 -1.09
CA ILE A 154 -5.66 23.72 -0.86
C ILE A 154 -4.48 24.62 -1.24
N ILE A 155 -3.27 24.26 -0.83
CA ILE A 155 -2.04 25.00 -1.17
C ILE A 155 -1.81 24.98 -2.68
N GLY A 156 -1.95 23.82 -3.34
CA GLY A 156 -1.82 23.71 -4.78
C GLY A 156 -2.83 24.57 -5.55
N VAL A 157 -4.10 24.58 -5.13
CA VAL A 157 -5.14 25.42 -5.74
C VAL A 157 -4.86 26.90 -5.52
N THR A 158 -4.49 27.29 -4.29
CA THR A 158 -4.16 28.68 -3.97
C THR A 158 -2.93 29.17 -4.73
N LEU A 159 -1.92 28.33 -4.91
CA LEU A 159 -0.71 28.65 -5.69
C LEU A 159 -1.02 28.91 -7.17
N ASN A 160 -2.03 28.26 -7.75
CA ASN A 160 -2.45 28.53 -9.12
C ASN A 160 -3.01 29.96 -9.30
N LEU A 161 -3.45 30.60 -8.21
CA LEU A 161 -3.91 32.00 -8.21
C LEU A 161 -2.77 32.99 -7.90
N SER A 162 -1.58 32.51 -7.53
CA SER A 162 -0.47 33.34 -7.08
C SER A 162 0.49 33.71 -8.21
N LYS A 163 0.93 34.98 -8.24
CA LYS A 163 1.99 35.45 -9.15
C LYS A 163 3.36 34.80 -8.87
N GLY A 164 3.58 34.25 -7.68
CA GLY A 164 4.83 33.59 -7.26
C GLY A 164 4.91 32.10 -7.60
N ARG A 165 3.91 31.55 -8.29
CA ARG A 165 3.76 30.12 -8.60
C ARG A 165 5.03 29.46 -9.14
N GLU A 166 5.59 30.00 -10.22
CA GLU A 166 6.76 29.42 -10.89
C GLU A 166 7.99 29.36 -9.98
N ARG A 167 8.17 30.36 -9.11
CA ARG A 167 9.29 30.39 -8.16
C ARG A 167 9.13 29.30 -7.10
N PHE A 168 7.91 29.12 -6.60
CA PHE A 168 7.60 28.08 -5.61
C PHE A 168 7.74 26.68 -6.20
N LEU A 169 7.23 26.45 -7.41
CA LEU A 169 7.35 25.17 -8.12
C LEU A 169 8.81 24.78 -8.39
N LYS A 170 9.65 25.75 -8.77
CA LYS A 170 11.10 25.51 -8.88
C LYS A 170 11.71 25.07 -7.55
N GLY A 171 11.34 25.73 -6.45
CA GLY A 171 11.76 25.33 -5.10
C GLY A 171 11.32 23.91 -4.73
N LEU A 172 10.07 23.56 -5.05
CA LEU A 172 9.57 22.20 -4.86
C LEU A 172 10.31 21.15 -5.69
N ASP A 173 10.64 21.44 -6.95
CA ASP A 173 11.40 20.50 -7.80
C ASP A 173 12.81 20.24 -7.22
N TYR A 174 13.50 21.27 -6.71
CA TYR A 174 14.78 21.09 -6.01
C TYR A 174 14.62 20.27 -4.74
N GLY A 175 13.58 20.54 -3.94
CA GLY A 175 13.25 19.77 -2.74
C GLY A 175 13.01 18.30 -3.07
N LEU A 176 12.08 18.00 -3.99
CA LEU A 176 11.78 16.66 -4.46
C LEU A 176 13.04 15.93 -4.95
N GLY A 177 13.90 16.60 -5.73
CA GLY A 177 15.18 16.04 -6.18
C GLY A 177 16.14 15.70 -5.04
N ALA A 178 16.22 16.53 -4.00
CA ALA A 178 17.02 16.25 -2.81
C ALA A 178 16.49 15.03 -2.04
N PHE A 179 15.18 14.97 -1.81
CA PHE A 179 14.54 13.81 -1.16
C PHE A 179 14.74 12.52 -1.96
N TYR A 180 14.59 12.56 -3.29
CA TYR A 180 14.86 11.41 -4.16
C TYR A 180 16.32 10.93 -4.06
N THR A 181 17.27 11.87 -3.93
CA THR A 181 18.67 11.54 -3.73
C THR A 181 18.91 10.83 -2.39
N VAL A 182 18.33 11.35 -1.30
CA VAL A 182 18.41 10.71 0.03
C VAL A 182 17.83 9.30 0.00
N ILE A 183 16.67 9.14 -0.62
CA ILE A 183 16.02 7.84 -0.77
C ILE A 183 16.89 6.86 -1.56
N LYS A 184 17.54 7.32 -2.63
CA LYS A 184 18.45 6.48 -3.42
C LYS A 184 19.61 5.92 -2.58
N TYR A 185 20.13 6.71 -1.63
CA TYR A 185 21.15 6.23 -0.70
C TYR A 185 20.58 5.26 0.35
N LEU A 186 19.41 5.54 0.90
CA LEU A 186 18.69 4.60 1.78
C LEU A 186 18.42 3.27 1.09
N TYR A 187 18.18 3.28 -0.22
CA TYR A 187 17.99 2.05 -0.98
C TYR A 187 19.24 1.17 -1.11
N MET A 188 20.44 1.73 -0.92
CA MET A 188 21.65 0.92 -0.96
C MET A 188 21.73 -0.07 0.20
N ILE A 189 21.23 0.32 1.38
CA ILE A 189 21.20 -0.53 2.58
C ILE A 189 19.99 -1.47 2.62
N LEU A 190 19.06 -1.35 1.68
CA LEU A 190 17.81 -2.09 1.66
C LEU A 190 17.96 -3.61 1.78
N PRO A 191 18.87 -4.30 1.05
CA PRO A 191 19.00 -5.76 1.18
C PRO A 191 19.33 -6.20 2.60
N PHE A 192 20.15 -5.43 3.32
CA PHE A 192 20.46 -5.73 4.71
C PHE A 192 19.24 -5.56 5.62
N ILE A 193 18.45 -4.50 5.41
CA ILE A 193 17.21 -4.27 6.16
C ILE A 193 16.19 -5.39 5.93
N ILE A 194 16.10 -5.84 4.69
CA ILE A 194 15.27 -6.98 4.27
C ILE A 194 15.64 -8.24 5.04
N PHE A 195 16.94 -8.56 5.10
CA PHE A 195 17.45 -9.69 5.87
C PHE A 195 17.01 -9.61 7.34
N CYS A 196 17.24 -8.46 7.99
CA CYS A 196 16.85 -8.22 9.37
C CYS A 196 15.35 -8.38 9.59
N ASN A 197 14.55 -7.82 8.68
CA ASN A 197 13.09 -7.87 8.76
C ASN A 197 12.60 -9.32 8.65
N ILE A 198 13.02 -10.06 7.63
CA ILE A 198 12.59 -11.45 7.40
C ILE A 198 13.04 -12.36 8.55
N ALA A 199 14.28 -12.22 9.04
CA ALA A 199 14.77 -12.95 10.19
C ALA A 199 13.90 -12.74 11.43
N PHE A 200 13.61 -11.47 11.76
CA PHE A 200 12.71 -11.10 12.86
C PHE A 200 11.33 -11.75 12.71
N GLY A 201 10.77 -11.73 11.49
CA GLY A 201 9.46 -12.32 11.21
C GLY A 201 9.42 -13.81 11.50
N ILE A 202 10.37 -14.57 10.95
CA ILE A 202 10.42 -16.02 11.18
C ILE A 202 10.64 -16.34 12.67
N SER A 203 11.46 -15.57 13.38
CA SER A 203 11.73 -15.80 14.81
C SER A 203 10.56 -15.51 15.75
N VAL A 204 9.74 -14.51 15.45
CA VAL A 204 8.63 -14.10 16.32
C VAL A 204 7.38 -14.91 16.05
N TYR A 205 7.04 -15.09 14.76
CA TYR A 205 5.78 -15.74 14.41
C TYR A 205 5.95 -17.26 14.39
N GLY A 206 7.10 -17.78 13.97
CA GLY A 206 7.35 -19.22 13.89
C GLY A 206 6.50 -19.91 12.80
N ILE A 207 7.01 -21.00 12.23
CA ILE A 207 6.33 -21.74 11.15
C ILE A 207 5.04 -22.44 11.64
N ASN A 208 4.94 -22.74 12.94
CA ASN A 208 3.84 -23.53 13.50
C ASN A 208 2.58 -22.71 13.83
N THR A 209 2.68 -21.40 14.09
CA THR A 209 1.48 -20.54 14.31
C THR A 209 0.75 -20.20 13.01
N LEU A 210 1.45 -20.33 11.88
CA LEU A 210 0.89 -20.13 10.54
C LEU A 210 -0.12 -21.21 10.17
N LEU A 211 0.02 -22.45 10.64
CA LEU A 211 -0.79 -23.57 10.18
C LEU A 211 -2.30 -23.37 10.40
N PRO A 212 -2.79 -23.02 11.62
CA PRO A 212 -4.23 -22.82 11.87
C PRO A 212 -4.84 -21.61 11.12
N LEU A 213 -4.02 -20.59 10.82
CA LEU A 213 -4.44 -19.35 10.16
C LEU A 213 -3.99 -19.27 8.69
N SER A 214 -3.33 -20.32 8.19
CA SER A 214 -2.80 -20.37 6.82
C SER A 214 -3.91 -20.23 5.80
N LYS A 215 -5.11 -20.73 6.13
CA LYS A 215 -6.29 -20.65 5.27
C LYS A 215 -6.70 -19.20 5.00
N VAL A 216 -6.70 -18.33 6.01
CA VAL A 216 -7.04 -16.90 5.81
C VAL A 216 -5.94 -16.17 5.04
N VAL A 217 -4.67 -16.43 5.36
CA VAL A 217 -3.53 -15.86 4.63
C VAL A 217 -3.57 -16.27 3.16
N ALA A 218 -3.73 -17.56 2.87
CA ALA A 218 -3.82 -18.09 1.51
C ALA A 218 -5.02 -17.52 0.74
N THR A 219 -6.15 -17.31 1.43
CA THR A 219 -7.34 -16.69 0.82
C THR A 219 -7.06 -15.25 0.38
N VAL A 220 -6.38 -14.45 1.20
CA VAL A 220 -5.98 -13.09 0.82
C VAL A 220 -5.02 -13.10 -0.37
N TYR A 221 -3.99 -13.95 -0.35
CA TYR A 221 -3.04 -14.07 -1.46
C TYR A 221 -3.73 -14.49 -2.76
N LEU A 222 -4.64 -15.46 -2.69
CA LEU A 222 -5.38 -15.93 -3.85
C LEU A 222 -6.29 -14.83 -4.43
N ALA A 223 -7.02 -14.12 -3.56
CA ALA A 223 -7.86 -13.01 -3.97
C ALA A 223 -7.04 -11.86 -4.60
N ASP A 224 -5.88 -11.54 -4.03
CA ASP A 224 -4.95 -10.52 -4.56
C ASP A 224 -4.37 -10.90 -5.93
N ILE A 225 -3.95 -12.16 -6.10
CA ILE A 225 -3.48 -12.68 -7.41
C ILE A 225 -4.59 -12.59 -8.45
N VAL A 226 -5.82 -13.01 -8.10
CA VAL A 226 -6.97 -12.93 -9.01
C VAL A 226 -7.37 -11.48 -9.27
N PHE A 227 -7.19 -10.57 -8.31
CA PHE A 227 -7.40 -9.14 -8.55
C PHE A 227 -6.39 -8.60 -9.57
N ILE A 228 -5.10 -8.91 -9.40
CA ILE A 228 -4.04 -8.44 -10.30
C ILE A 228 -4.24 -9.00 -11.71
N PHE A 229 -4.33 -10.32 -11.88
CA PHE A 229 -4.40 -10.91 -13.21
C PHE A 229 -5.81 -10.94 -13.82
N GLY A 230 -6.85 -10.97 -12.99
CA GLY A 230 -8.24 -10.94 -13.42
C GLY A 230 -8.75 -9.51 -13.61
N VAL A 231 -8.88 -8.74 -12.52
CA VAL A 231 -9.46 -7.39 -12.58
C VAL A 231 -8.53 -6.41 -13.29
N LEU A 232 -7.29 -6.25 -12.83
CA LEU A 232 -6.35 -5.34 -13.50
C LEU A 232 -5.92 -5.88 -14.86
N GLY A 233 -5.89 -7.19 -15.05
CA GLY A 233 -5.69 -7.82 -16.36
C GLY A 233 -6.78 -7.43 -17.35
N PHE A 234 -8.05 -7.55 -16.96
CA PHE A 234 -9.19 -7.12 -17.77
C PHE A 234 -9.15 -5.61 -18.07
N VAL A 235 -8.86 -4.78 -17.07
CA VAL A 235 -8.66 -3.33 -17.27
C VAL A 235 -7.53 -3.08 -18.28
N SER A 236 -6.38 -3.72 -18.13
CA SER A 236 -5.24 -3.55 -19.04
C SER A 236 -5.57 -3.94 -20.48
N TYR A 237 -6.39 -4.98 -20.66
CA TYR A 237 -6.90 -5.44 -21.94
C TYR A 237 -7.79 -4.37 -22.61
N ILE A 238 -8.76 -3.80 -21.87
CA ILE A 238 -9.62 -2.71 -22.36
C ILE A 238 -8.77 -1.51 -22.80
N PHE A 239 -7.77 -1.13 -22.00
CA PHE A 239 -6.89 0.00 -22.28
C PHE A 239 -5.70 -0.36 -23.19
N LYS A 240 -5.70 -1.55 -23.79
CA LYS A 240 -4.76 -2.02 -24.82
C LYS A 240 -3.28 -1.96 -24.39
N PHE A 241 -2.95 -2.37 -23.18
CA PHE A 241 -1.55 -2.59 -22.78
C PHE A 241 -1.38 -3.94 -22.09
N ASN A 242 -0.21 -4.55 -22.26
CA ASN A 242 0.07 -5.88 -21.74
C ASN A 242 0.47 -5.78 -20.26
N LEU A 243 -0.39 -6.27 -19.36
CA LEU A 243 -0.12 -6.29 -17.93
C LEU A 243 1.16 -7.06 -17.57
N TRP A 244 1.41 -8.21 -18.20
CA TRP A 244 2.60 -9.00 -17.91
C TRP A 244 3.89 -8.23 -18.21
N LYS A 245 3.95 -7.58 -19.37
CA LYS A 245 5.08 -6.72 -19.74
C LYS A 245 5.22 -5.55 -18.78
N PHE A 246 4.10 -4.94 -18.38
CA PHE A 246 4.09 -3.85 -17.40
C PHE A 246 4.67 -4.31 -16.05
N LEU A 247 4.21 -5.43 -15.50
CA LEU A 247 4.72 -6.00 -14.24
C LEU A 247 6.21 -6.35 -14.31
N LEU A 248 6.68 -6.90 -15.44
CA LEU A 248 8.11 -7.18 -15.65
C LEU A 248 8.96 -5.92 -15.67
N ASN A 249 8.41 -4.80 -16.16
CA ASN A 249 9.13 -3.55 -16.15
C ASN A 249 9.29 -3.04 -14.72
N ILE A 250 8.22 -3.03 -13.91
CA ILE A 250 8.23 -2.53 -12.52
C ILE A 250 8.62 -3.59 -11.47
N LYS A 251 9.32 -4.67 -11.88
CA LYS A 251 9.62 -5.82 -11.02
C LYS A 251 10.51 -5.45 -9.82
N GLU A 252 11.43 -4.50 -9.99
CA GLU A 252 12.35 -4.08 -8.94
C GLU A 252 11.60 -3.40 -7.81
N GLU A 253 10.60 -2.58 -8.18
CA GLU A 253 9.69 -1.91 -7.28
C GLU A 253 8.73 -2.88 -6.59
N ILE A 254 8.21 -3.89 -7.31
CA ILE A 254 7.38 -4.95 -6.70
C ILE A 254 8.17 -5.72 -5.64
N ILE A 255 9.40 -6.15 -5.96
CA ILE A 255 10.28 -6.86 -5.02
C ILE A 255 10.54 -5.99 -3.79
N LEU A 256 10.81 -4.71 -4.00
CA LEU A 256 10.97 -3.74 -2.92
C LEU A 256 9.72 -3.69 -2.02
N VAL A 257 8.52 -3.59 -2.60
CA VAL A 257 7.26 -3.52 -1.85
C VAL A 257 7.00 -4.80 -1.07
N ILE A 258 7.22 -5.98 -1.67
CA ILE A 258 7.11 -7.28 -0.98
C ILE A 258 7.96 -7.26 0.28
N THR A 259 9.22 -6.87 0.13
CA THR A 259 10.20 -7.09 1.19
C THR A 259 10.18 -6.03 2.28
N THR A 260 9.63 -4.86 1.97
CA THR A 260 9.37 -3.78 2.93
C THR A 260 7.96 -3.82 3.50
N SER A 261 7.10 -4.69 2.96
CA SER A 261 5.68 -4.81 3.30
C SER A 261 4.97 -3.45 3.28
N SER A 262 5.38 -2.54 2.39
CA SER A 262 4.93 -1.15 2.36
C SER A 262 4.87 -0.68 0.92
N SER A 263 3.66 -0.40 0.44
CA SER A 263 3.44 0.09 -0.92
C SER A 263 4.16 1.43 -1.17
N LYS A 264 4.29 2.26 -0.12
CA LYS A 264 4.84 3.62 -0.21
C LYS A 264 6.35 3.66 -0.46
N THR A 265 7.07 2.58 -0.23
CA THR A 265 8.54 2.57 -0.43
C THR A 265 8.85 2.77 -1.91
N ALA A 266 8.11 2.12 -2.80
CA ALA A 266 8.28 2.30 -4.24
C ALA A 266 7.77 3.65 -4.81
N PHE A 267 7.09 4.47 -4.01
CA PHE A 267 6.50 5.76 -4.43
C PHE A 267 7.47 6.68 -5.19
N PRO A 268 8.75 6.86 -4.78
CA PRO A 268 9.64 7.80 -5.46
C PRO A 268 10.12 7.29 -6.82
N ILE A 269 10.39 5.98 -6.93
CA ILE A 269 11.04 5.36 -8.09
C ILE A 269 10.03 5.13 -9.23
N ILE A 270 8.77 4.85 -8.87
CA ILE A 270 7.73 4.55 -9.87
C ILE A 270 7.51 5.70 -10.86
N PHE A 271 7.74 6.96 -10.46
CA PHE A 271 7.64 8.10 -11.37
C PHE A 271 8.68 8.04 -12.50
N GLU A 272 9.95 7.79 -12.17
CA GLU A 272 11.02 7.70 -13.17
C GLU A 272 10.79 6.52 -14.10
N LYS A 273 10.33 5.40 -13.51
CA LYS A 273 10.09 4.17 -14.26
C LYS A 273 8.95 4.33 -15.26
N MET A 274 7.79 4.81 -14.81
CA MET A 274 6.64 5.03 -15.68
C MET A 274 6.90 6.13 -16.72
N GLU A 275 7.64 7.19 -16.37
CA GLU A 275 8.05 8.20 -17.36
C GLU A 275 8.93 7.60 -18.46
N SER A 276 9.86 6.70 -18.12
CA SER A 276 10.70 5.99 -19.10
C SER A 276 9.91 5.08 -20.05
N GLU A 277 8.71 4.65 -19.64
CA GLU A 277 7.78 3.87 -20.45
C GLU A 277 6.83 4.73 -21.30
N GLY A 278 6.99 6.06 -21.24
CA GLY A 278 6.23 7.01 -22.04
C GLY A 278 4.96 7.54 -21.38
N TYR A 279 4.73 7.26 -20.09
CA TYR A 279 3.60 7.83 -19.35
C TYR A 279 3.86 9.30 -18.96
N SER A 280 2.80 10.12 -18.94
CA SER A 280 2.92 11.56 -18.68
C SER A 280 3.26 11.84 -17.22
N ARG A 281 4.49 12.29 -16.96
CA ARG A 281 4.93 12.64 -15.59
C ARG A 281 4.00 13.64 -14.90
N LYS A 282 3.43 14.61 -15.63
CA LYS A 282 2.46 15.58 -15.10
C LYS A 282 1.22 14.88 -14.52
N ILE A 283 0.67 13.90 -15.25
CA ILE A 283 -0.51 13.13 -14.81
C ILE A 283 -0.14 12.21 -13.65
N LEU A 284 0.99 11.52 -13.73
CA LEU A 284 1.44 10.61 -12.68
C LEU A 284 1.64 11.31 -11.34
N ARG A 285 2.27 12.50 -11.33
CA ARG A 285 2.50 13.32 -10.12
C ARG A 285 1.19 13.72 -9.41
N PHE A 286 0.06 13.68 -10.10
CA PHE A 286 -1.26 13.89 -9.51
C PHE A 286 -1.91 12.57 -9.05
N ILE A 287 -1.92 11.55 -9.91
CA ILE A 287 -2.71 10.32 -9.69
C ILE A 287 -2.07 9.40 -8.67
N ILE A 288 -0.75 9.20 -8.74
CA ILE A 288 -0.05 8.26 -7.86
C ILE A 288 -0.25 8.65 -6.38
N PRO A 289 0.01 9.91 -5.95
CA PRO A 289 -0.23 10.31 -4.56
C PRO A 289 -1.68 10.17 -4.11
N LEU A 290 -2.64 10.49 -4.98
CA LEU A 290 -4.06 10.30 -4.68
C LEU A 290 -4.40 8.81 -4.53
N GLY A 291 -3.82 7.95 -5.36
CA GLY A 291 -3.99 6.51 -5.30
C GLY A 291 -3.56 5.90 -3.96
N TYR A 292 -2.46 6.39 -3.37
CA TYR A 292 -2.01 5.93 -2.05
C TYR A 292 -2.95 6.28 -0.89
N ASN A 293 -3.95 7.13 -1.10
CA ASN A 293 -4.98 7.46 -0.12
C ASN A 293 -6.35 6.88 -0.49
N PHE A 294 -6.65 6.77 -1.79
CA PHE A 294 -8.01 6.46 -2.27
C PHE A 294 -8.16 5.16 -3.06
N ASN A 295 -7.06 4.53 -3.49
CA ASN A 295 -7.06 3.32 -4.32
C ASN A 295 -6.22 2.20 -3.70
N LEU A 296 -6.52 1.86 -2.44
CA LEU A 296 -5.86 0.77 -1.73
C LEU A 296 -6.62 -0.55 -1.92
N ALA A 297 -6.60 -1.08 -3.14
CA ALA A 297 -7.33 -2.29 -3.51
C ALA A 297 -6.97 -3.54 -2.68
N GLY A 298 -5.69 -3.77 -2.39
CA GLY A 298 -5.25 -4.84 -1.50
C GLY A 298 -5.74 -4.65 -0.06
N ALA A 299 -5.89 -3.39 0.39
CA ALA A 299 -6.49 -3.12 1.70
C ALA A 299 -7.97 -3.49 1.72
N CYS A 300 -8.71 -3.18 0.65
CA CYS A 300 -10.10 -3.59 0.48
C CYS A 300 -10.28 -5.11 0.51
N ILE A 301 -9.43 -5.86 -0.21
CA ILE A 301 -9.47 -7.34 -0.22
C ILE A 301 -9.20 -7.88 1.17
N TYR A 302 -8.12 -7.42 1.81
CA TYR A 302 -7.76 -7.80 3.17
C TYR A 302 -8.92 -7.56 4.16
N LEU A 303 -9.49 -6.35 4.18
CA LEU A 303 -10.58 -6.00 5.09
C LEU A 303 -11.80 -6.90 4.89
N SER A 304 -12.15 -7.18 3.64
CA SER A 304 -13.30 -8.03 3.30
C SER A 304 -13.10 -9.47 3.72
N VAL A 305 -11.94 -10.05 3.39
CA VAL A 305 -11.58 -11.44 3.76
C VAL A 305 -11.44 -11.58 5.28
N ALA A 306 -10.82 -10.61 5.96
CA ALA A 306 -10.67 -10.61 7.41
C ALA A 306 -12.03 -10.52 8.12
N CYS A 307 -12.95 -9.68 7.63
CA CYS A 307 -14.30 -9.64 8.17
C CYS A 307 -15.02 -10.97 7.96
N CYS A 308 -14.98 -11.55 6.75
CA CYS A 308 -15.56 -12.88 6.48
C CYS A 308 -14.98 -13.97 7.39
N PHE A 309 -13.66 -13.93 7.63
CA PHE A 309 -12.99 -14.84 8.55
C PHE A 309 -13.60 -14.72 9.96
N LEU A 310 -13.68 -13.51 10.52
CA LEU A 310 -14.22 -13.32 11.87
C LEU A 310 -15.70 -13.70 11.97
N ILE A 311 -16.50 -13.37 10.96
CA ILE A 311 -17.91 -13.75 10.90
C ILE A 311 -18.06 -15.27 10.97
N GLN A 312 -17.26 -16.01 10.22
CA GLN A 312 -17.28 -17.48 10.22
C GLN A 312 -16.71 -18.06 11.51
N PHE A 313 -15.62 -17.49 12.01
CA PHE A 313 -14.92 -17.93 13.21
C PHE A 313 -15.81 -17.87 14.45
N TYR A 314 -16.58 -16.77 14.59
CA TYR A 314 -17.55 -16.60 15.67
C TYR A 314 -18.93 -17.15 15.37
N ASN A 315 -19.12 -17.77 14.20
CA ASN A 315 -20.40 -18.28 13.75
C ASN A 315 -21.53 -17.23 13.80
N ILE A 316 -21.21 -15.99 13.41
CA ILE A 316 -22.13 -14.85 13.41
C ILE A 316 -23.05 -14.96 12.18
N SER A 317 -24.35 -15.04 12.42
CA SER A 317 -25.35 -14.98 11.36
C SER A 317 -25.57 -13.54 10.90
N LEU A 318 -25.24 -13.25 9.65
CA LEU A 318 -25.46 -11.94 9.02
C LEU A 318 -26.49 -12.04 7.89
N SER A 319 -27.35 -11.04 7.80
CA SER A 319 -28.28 -10.86 6.68
C SER A 319 -27.58 -10.26 5.46
N ILE A 320 -28.22 -10.31 4.28
CA ILE A 320 -27.66 -9.68 3.08
C ILE A 320 -27.49 -8.16 3.23
N ASN A 321 -28.39 -7.52 3.98
CA ASN A 321 -28.31 -6.09 4.29
C ASN A 321 -27.06 -5.77 5.13
N ASP A 322 -26.65 -6.70 5.99
CA ASP A 322 -25.44 -6.53 6.79
C ASP A 322 -24.18 -6.58 5.93
N TYR A 323 -24.14 -7.43 4.91
CA TYR A 323 -23.03 -7.46 3.96
C TYR A 323 -22.98 -6.21 3.07
N ILE A 324 -24.12 -5.66 2.68
CA ILE A 324 -24.19 -4.36 1.99
C ILE A 324 -23.67 -3.25 2.92
N TRP A 325 -24.06 -3.27 4.19
CA TRP A 325 -23.58 -2.27 5.15
C TRP A 325 -22.08 -2.41 5.42
N LEU A 326 -21.59 -3.65 5.53
CA LEU A 326 -20.17 -3.94 5.67
C LEU A 326 -19.37 -3.49 4.43
N PHE A 327 -19.91 -3.69 3.22
CA PHE A 327 -19.32 -3.17 1.98
C PHE A 327 -19.11 -1.65 2.05
N ILE A 328 -20.13 -0.91 2.50
CA ILE A 328 -20.07 0.55 2.61
C ILE A 328 -19.02 0.96 3.66
N ILE A 329 -19.01 0.31 4.82
CA ILE A 329 -18.04 0.59 5.88
C ILE A 329 -16.62 0.33 5.37
N ILE A 330 -16.35 -0.82 4.75
CA ILE A 330 -15.03 -1.14 4.18
C ILE A 330 -14.62 -0.13 3.12
N SER A 331 -15.55 0.33 2.28
CA SER A 331 -15.28 1.36 1.27
C SER A 331 -14.81 2.69 1.88
N ILE A 332 -15.27 3.00 3.09
CA ILE A 332 -14.89 4.22 3.83
C ILE A 332 -13.60 3.98 4.64
N THR A 333 -13.54 2.89 5.40
CA THR A 333 -12.41 2.60 6.31
C THR A 333 -11.15 2.17 5.56
N SER A 334 -11.25 1.59 4.37
CA SER A 334 -10.07 1.32 3.53
C SER A 334 -9.27 2.58 3.19
N LYS A 335 -9.92 3.76 3.16
CA LYS A 335 -9.27 5.06 2.93
C LYS A 335 -8.51 5.59 4.15
N THR A 336 -8.74 5.02 5.33
CA THR A 336 -7.95 5.34 6.53
C THR A 336 -6.65 4.53 6.59
N ALA A 337 -6.53 3.46 5.80
CA ALA A 337 -5.27 2.75 5.65
C ALA A 337 -4.25 3.65 4.95
N SER A 338 -3.00 3.66 5.43
CA SER A 338 -1.97 4.55 4.92
C SER A 338 -0.96 3.84 4.02
N GLY A 339 -1.18 2.58 3.65
CA GLY A 339 -0.26 1.81 2.79
C GLY A 339 1.10 1.50 3.44
N VAL A 340 1.19 1.65 4.77
CA VAL A 340 2.33 1.35 5.66
C VAL A 340 2.00 0.09 6.49
N PRO A 341 3.00 -0.70 6.93
CA PRO A 341 2.80 -1.81 7.85
C PRO A 341 1.92 -1.45 9.06
N GLY A 342 1.03 -2.36 9.45
CA GLY A 342 0.08 -2.18 10.55
C GLY A 342 -1.11 -1.24 10.27
N SER A 343 -1.03 -0.35 9.28
CA SER A 343 -2.12 0.60 8.99
C SER A 343 -3.42 -0.08 8.52
N GLY A 344 -3.33 -1.20 7.81
CA GLY A 344 -4.52 -1.95 7.42
C GLY A 344 -5.14 -2.75 8.57
N PHE A 345 -4.35 -3.18 9.56
CA PHE A 345 -4.91 -3.76 10.79
C PHE A 345 -5.66 -2.72 11.62
N LEU A 346 -5.13 -1.49 11.69
CA LEU A 346 -5.84 -0.37 12.27
C LEU A 346 -7.15 -0.05 11.51
N ALA A 347 -7.13 -0.08 10.18
CA ALA A 347 -8.34 0.06 9.37
C ALA A 347 -9.35 -1.07 9.64
N LEU A 348 -8.89 -2.30 9.91
CA LEU A 348 -9.76 -3.40 10.32
C LEU A 348 -10.42 -3.10 11.67
N ILE A 349 -9.67 -2.64 12.67
CA ILE A 349 -10.23 -2.21 13.97
C ILE A 349 -11.34 -1.17 13.77
N PHE A 350 -11.11 -0.15 12.94
CA PHE A 350 -12.14 0.85 12.64
C PHE A 350 -13.36 0.26 11.94
N THR A 351 -13.13 -0.66 10.99
CA THR A 351 -14.20 -1.36 10.27
C THR A 351 -15.09 -2.11 11.25
N LEU A 352 -14.50 -2.90 12.15
CA LEU A 352 -15.22 -3.72 13.11
C LEU A 352 -15.94 -2.85 14.16
N ASN A 353 -15.27 -1.83 14.69
CA ASN A 353 -15.87 -0.83 15.59
C ASN A 353 -17.10 -0.17 14.95
N ARG A 354 -17.00 0.22 13.69
CA ARG A 354 -18.11 0.89 12.99
C ARG A 354 -19.23 -0.07 12.60
N PHE A 355 -18.89 -1.32 12.31
CA PHE A 355 -19.87 -2.35 11.96
C PHE A 355 -20.65 -2.83 13.20
N GLY A 356 -20.00 -2.91 14.36
CA GLY A 356 -20.66 -3.13 15.66
C GLY A 356 -21.22 -4.54 15.90
N LYS A 357 -21.11 -5.44 14.91
CA LYS A 357 -21.64 -6.82 15.00
C LYS A 357 -20.57 -7.90 15.18
N ILE A 358 -19.29 -7.55 15.07
CA ILE A 358 -18.16 -8.48 15.19
C ILE A 358 -17.37 -8.12 16.46
N PRO A 359 -17.13 -9.07 17.39
CA PRO A 359 -16.35 -8.83 18.59
C PRO A 359 -14.91 -8.40 18.28
N LEU A 360 -14.38 -7.46 19.06
CA LEU A 360 -13.00 -6.98 18.96
C LEU A 360 -12.01 -7.77 19.80
N THR A 361 -12.50 -8.65 20.68
CA THR A 361 -11.70 -9.32 21.72
C THR A 361 -10.64 -10.26 21.16
N ASP A 362 -10.86 -10.87 19.99
CA ASP A 362 -9.91 -11.86 19.44
C ASP A 362 -9.34 -11.48 18.06
N ILE A 363 -9.38 -10.19 17.70
CA ILE A 363 -8.64 -9.68 16.52
C ILE A 363 -7.12 -9.85 16.67
N ALA A 364 -6.63 -10.00 17.90
CA ALA A 364 -5.24 -10.33 18.19
C ALA A 364 -4.80 -11.64 17.50
N LEU A 365 -5.72 -12.56 17.24
CA LEU A 365 -5.47 -13.76 16.44
C LEU A 365 -5.02 -13.40 15.01
N LEU A 366 -5.69 -12.42 14.39
CA LEU A 366 -5.31 -11.92 13.08
C LEU A 366 -4.04 -11.06 13.12
N TYR A 367 -3.71 -10.44 14.25
CA TYR A 367 -2.50 -9.63 14.38
C TYR A 367 -1.23 -10.45 14.12
N SER A 368 -1.18 -11.69 14.62
CA SER A 368 -0.05 -12.61 14.41
C SER A 368 0.19 -12.96 12.94
N VAL A 369 -0.83 -12.85 12.09
CA VAL A 369 -0.75 -13.15 10.65
C VAL A 369 -0.92 -11.93 9.74
N ASP A 370 -1.27 -10.75 10.29
CA ASP A 370 -1.40 -9.48 9.53
C ASP A 370 -0.10 -9.15 8.80
N ARG A 371 1.05 -9.49 9.39
CA ARG A 371 2.33 -9.29 8.72
C ARG A 371 2.39 -9.93 7.33
N PHE A 372 1.99 -11.20 7.22
CA PHE A 372 2.04 -11.93 5.95
C PHE A 372 1.00 -11.42 4.96
N MET A 373 -0.21 -11.10 5.44
CA MET A 373 -1.26 -10.50 4.63
C MET A 373 -0.92 -9.08 4.16
N ASN A 374 -0.14 -8.34 4.95
CA ASN A 374 0.30 -6.99 4.64
C ASN A 374 1.25 -6.95 3.44
N GLU A 375 2.05 -7.99 3.22
CA GLU A 375 2.92 -8.12 2.04
C GLU A 375 2.08 -8.18 0.76
N ALA A 376 1.12 -9.11 0.69
CA ALA A 376 0.18 -9.23 -0.43
C ALA A 376 -0.60 -7.92 -0.66
N ARG A 377 -1.19 -7.38 0.41
CA ARG A 377 -1.91 -6.09 0.41
C ARG A 377 -1.07 -4.97 -0.21
N SER A 378 0.18 -4.85 0.22
CA SER A 378 1.06 -3.77 -0.21
C SER A 378 1.42 -3.87 -1.69
N VAL A 379 1.69 -5.09 -2.17
CA VAL A 379 1.97 -5.34 -3.59
C VAL A 379 0.76 -5.03 -4.45
N THR A 380 -0.42 -5.52 -4.05
CA THR A 380 -1.68 -5.31 -4.77
C THR A 380 -2.04 -3.83 -4.82
N ASN A 381 -1.85 -3.09 -3.72
CA ASN A 381 -2.00 -1.63 -3.69
C ASN A 381 -1.04 -0.95 -4.67
N PHE A 382 0.25 -1.28 -4.60
CA PHE A 382 1.26 -0.68 -5.45
C PHE A 382 0.97 -0.90 -6.94
N ILE A 383 0.68 -2.14 -7.33
CA ILE A 383 0.35 -2.50 -8.72
C ILE A 383 -0.96 -1.80 -9.14
N GLY A 384 -1.99 -1.81 -8.30
CA GLY A 384 -3.26 -1.15 -8.58
C GLY A 384 -3.12 0.35 -8.83
N ILE A 385 -2.27 1.03 -8.07
CA ILE A 385 -1.96 2.46 -8.23
C ILE A 385 -1.14 2.70 -9.52
N ALA A 386 -0.13 1.88 -9.79
CA ALA A 386 0.69 2.00 -10.99
C ALA A 386 -0.15 1.78 -12.27
N VAL A 387 -1.03 0.77 -12.27
CA VAL A 387 -1.99 0.50 -13.35
C VAL A 387 -2.97 1.67 -13.51
N ALA A 388 -3.48 2.25 -12.42
CA ALA A 388 -4.33 3.44 -12.49
C ALA A 388 -3.62 4.62 -13.20
N GLY A 389 -2.36 4.89 -12.80
CA GLY A 389 -1.54 5.93 -13.44
C GLY A 389 -1.35 5.68 -14.94
N ALA A 390 -1.10 4.43 -15.34
CA ALA A 390 -0.94 4.04 -16.73
C ALA A 390 -2.24 4.23 -17.54
N VAL A 391 -3.37 3.77 -17.00
CA VAL A 391 -4.69 3.86 -17.63
C VAL A 391 -5.09 5.32 -17.87
N ILE A 392 -5.05 6.15 -16.83
CA ILE A 392 -5.49 7.55 -16.93
C ILE A 392 -4.50 8.36 -17.78
N SER A 393 -3.19 8.09 -17.70
CA SER A 393 -2.21 8.70 -18.59
C SER A 393 -2.53 8.40 -20.05
N LYS A 394 -2.81 7.13 -20.37
CA LYS A 394 -3.11 6.71 -21.76
C LYS A 394 -4.42 7.31 -22.28
N LEU A 395 -5.45 7.35 -21.44
CA LEU A 395 -6.74 8.00 -21.76
C LEU A 395 -6.59 9.47 -22.18
N ASN A 396 -5.61 10.17 -21.63
CA ASN A 396 -5.42 11.61 -21.82
C ASN A 396 -4.23 11.95 -22.73
N GLN A 397 -3.40 10.98 -23.13
CA GLN A 397 -2.31 11.16 -24.11
C GLN A 397 -2.83 11.20 -25.55
N HIS A 398 -3.89 10.45 -25.88
CA HIS A 398 -4.43 10.34 -27.23
C HIS A 398 -5.22 11.57 -27.73
N GLN A 399 -5.41 12.60 -26.91
CA GLN A 399 -6.18 13.80 -27.28
C GLN A 399 -5.30 15.00 -27.71
N LYS A 400 -4.03 14.74 -28.01
CA LYS A 400 -3.10 15.73 -28.60
C LYS A 400 -3.11 15.78 -30.13
N SER A 401 -3.99 15.02 -30.81
CA SER A 401 -4.19 15.13 -32.26
C SER A 401 -5.32 16.09 -32.59
#